data_AF-A0A7C1Y242-F1
#
_entry.id   AF-A0A7C1Y242-F1
#
_cell.length_a   1.000
_cell.length_b   1.000
_cell.length_c   1.000
_cell.angle_alpha   90.00
_cell.angle_beta   90.00
_cell.angle_gamma   90.00
#
_symmetry.space_group_name_H-M   'P 1'
#
loop_
_entity.id
_entity.type
_entity.pdbx_description
1 polymer ?
#
loop_
_entity_poly.entity_id
_entity_poly.type
_entity_poly.pdbx_seq_one_letter_code
_entity_poly.pdbx_strand_id
1 'polypeptide(L)'
;NGLWQFAGPGHWNDPDMLQVGNLKTDIENRAHFSLWCILAAPLMAGNDLRAMSDSVRTILTAPEVIAINQDVRGIQGCKVFDSGDQEVYNKPLHDGTTAVLLLNKGREPADITVTWDKIGLSGRQKVRDLWERKDLGRYRDSFSACDLPQHGHMLIKVGSPGPPLPAPKPVPPHLYTVTRGGETYLSDLYYIWKRGNVPRSDKNYSDGPITMDGTRYSRGLGCKGNSRVMYKVNGGARIFKAVVGLDDSYAGTGTGRFRVYNEDFFGNRVLFDSGKMEQGAPPKVIDLDVTGVDCLLLSFEGKDVFGNWAEARVIVSDSE
;
A
#
# COMPACT_ATOMS: atom_id res chain seq x y z
N ASN A 1 -0.37 -2.16 0.96
CA ASN A 1 -1.70 -2.59 0.44
C ASN A 1 -1.65 -4.09 0.20
N GLY A 2 -2.01 -4.89 1.20
CA GLY A 2 -1.88 -6.36 1.22
C GLY A 2 -2.70 -7.12 0.18
N LEU A 3 -3.02 -6.52 -0.96
CA LEU A 3 -3.81 -7.13 -2.03
C LEU A 3 -3.19 -8.42 -2.58
N TRP A 4 -1.87 -8.58 -2.44
CA TRP A 4 -1.14 -9.79 -2.83
C TRP A 4 -1.74 -11.07 -2.25
N GLN A 5 -2.43 -11.01 -1.10
CA GLN A 5 -3.06 -12.17 -0.46
C GLN A 5 -4.33 -12.65 -1.18
N PHE A 6 -4.89 -11.82 -2.08
CA PHE A 6 -6.06 -12.13 -2.88
C PHE A 6 -5.69 -12.58 -4.29
N ALA A 7 -4.40 -12.71 -4.61
CA ALA A 7 -3.94 -13.24 -5.89
C ALA A 7 -3.44 -14.68 -5.73
N GLY A 8 -3.70 -15.52 -6.72
CA GLY A 8 -3.24 -16.89 -6.77
C GLY A 8 -3.68 -17.62 -8.04
N PRO A 9 -3.31 -18.90 -8.18
CA PRO A 9 -3.74 -19.70 -9.32
C PRO A 9 -5.27 -19.62 -9.53
N GLY A 10 -5.66 -19.15 -10.71
CA GLY A 10 -7.06 -18.98 -11.12
C GLY A 10 -7.64 -17.57 -10.96
N HIS A 11 -6.98 -16.66 -10.24
CA HIS A 11 -7.46 -15.28 -10.06
C HIS A 11 -6.31 -14.34 -9.68
N TRP A 12 -6.15 -13.24 -10.43
CA TRP A 12 -5.00 -12.34 -10.31
C TRP A 12 -5.47 -10.91 -10.11
N ASN A 13 -4.69 -10.12 -9.34
CA ASN A 13 -4.88 -8.67 -9.33
C ASN A 13 -4.41 -8.11 -10.67
N ASP A 14 -5.25 -7.29 -11.31
CA ASP A 14 -4.97 -6.66 -12.59
C ASP A 14 -4.65 -5.16 -12.37
N PRO A 15 -3.37 -4.75 -12.47
CA PRO A 15 -2.97 -3.35 -12.40
C PRO A 15 -3.10 -2.61 -13.74
N ASP A 16 -3.89 -3.13 -14.69
CA ASP A 16 -4.08 -2.66 -16.06
C ASP A 16 -3.01 -3.15 -17.06
N MET A 17 -3.23 -2.89 -18.34
CA MET A 17 -2.38 -3.31 -19.46
C MET A 17 -0.97 -2.72 -19.40
N LEU A 18 -0.02 -3.43 -20.02
CA LEU A 18 1.35 -2.99 -20.18
C LEU A 18 1.45 -1.78 -21.11
N GLN A 19 2.09 -0.71 -20.66
CA GLN A 19 2.44 0.47 -21.45
C GLN A 19 3.84 0.37 -22.08
N VAL A 20 4.44 -0.84 -22.09
CA VAL A 20 5.76 -1.06 -22.68
C VAL A 20 5.76 -0.67 -24.16
N GLY A 21 6.62 0.27 -24.54
CA GLY A 21 6.68 0.86 -25.88
C GLY A 21 5.89 2.16 -26.06
N ASN A 22 5.03 2.51 -25.11
CA ASN A 22 4.36 3.82 -25.04
C ASN A 22 5.05 4.77 -24.04
N LEU A 23 5.92 4.25 -23.15
CA LEU A 23 6.71 5.05 -22.22
C LEU A 23 7.94 5.65 -22.91
N LYS A 24 8.47 6.73 -22.33
CA LYS A 24 9.51 7.55 -22.96
C LYS A 24 10.86 6.84 -23.08
N THR A 25 11.21 6.00 -22.12
CA THR A 25 12.56 5.42 -22.02
C THR A 25 12.53 3.92 -21.79
N ASP A 26 13.57 3.22 -22.26
CA ASP A 26 13.74 1.79 -22.00
C ASP A 26 13.91 1.48 -20.51
N ILE A 27 14.44 2.44 -19.74
CA ILE A 27 14.54 2.36 -18.28
C ILE A 27 13.14 2.20 -17.67
N GLU A 28 12.23 3.13 -17.99
CA GLU A 28 10.84 3.09 -17.50
C GLU A 28 10.08 1.88 -18.04
N ASN A 29 10.30 1.50 -19.31
CA ASN A 29 9.70 0.31 -19.92
C ASN A 29 10.09 -0.98 -19.18
N ARG A 30 11.39 -1.16 -18.89
CA ARG A 30 11.88 -2.33 -18.13
C ARG A 30 11.43 -2.30 -16.67
N ALA A 31 11.41 -1.13 -16.02
CA ALA A 31 10.95 -0.98 -14.64
C ALA A 31 9.47 -1.36 -14.51
N HIS A 32 8.62 -0.84 -15.41
CA HIS A 32 7.20 -1.15 -15.51
C HIS A 32 6.98 -2.66 -15.75
N PHE A 33 7.63 -3.26 -16.74
CA PHE A 33 7.52 -4.69 -17.00
C PHE A 33 7.98 -5.55 -15.81
N SER A 34 9.08 -5.17 -15.14
CA SER A 34 9.57 -5.87 -13.95
C SER A 34 8.57 -5.83 -12.80
N LEU A 35 7.91 -4.69 -12.59
CA LEU A 35 6.89 -4.55 -11.55
C LEU A 35 5.69 -5.46 -11.84
N TRP A 36 5.18 -5.50 -13.08
CA TRP A 36 4.11 -6.42 -13.47
C TRP A 36 4.51 -7.88 -13.24
N CYS A 37 5.75 -8.24 -13.57
CA CYS A 37 6.25 -9.60 -13.36
C CYS A 37 6.33 -9.98 -11.87
N ILE A 38 6.82 -9.08 -11.03
CA ILE A 38 6.85 -9.27 -9.57
C ILE A 38 5.43 -9.35 -8.99
N LEU A 39 4.48 -8.59 -9.52
CA LEU A 39 3.11 -8.60 -9.04
C LEU A 39 2.30 -9.82 -9.48
N ALA A 40 2.87 -10.74 -10.26
CA ALA A 40 2.14 -11.83 -10.90
C ALA A 40 0.91 -11.32 -11.70
N ALA A 41 1.02 -10.12 -12.27
CA ALA A 41 -0.04 -9.49 -13.02
C ALA A 41 -0.23 -10.17 -14.39
N PRO A 42 -1.43 -10.12 -14.99
CA PRO A 42 -1.62 -10.43 -16.40
C PRO A 42 -0.69 -9.59 -17.29
N LEU A 43 0.03 -10.23 -18.21
CA LEU A 43 0.94 -9.56 -19.14
C LEU A 43 0.24 -9.27 -20.47
N MET A 44 -0.63 -8.27 -20.48
CA MET A 44 -1.38 -7.84 -21.66
C MET A 44 -0.70 -6.65 -22.32
N ALA A 45 -0.09 -6.84 -23.49
CA ALA A 45 0.60 -5.79 -24.23
C ALA A 45 -0.39 -4.72 -24.75
N GLY A 46 -0.19 -3.46 -24.38
CA GLY A 46 -1.02 -2.32 -24.77
C GLY A 46 -0.42 -1.44 -25.89
N ASN A 47 0.60 -1.91 -26.60
CA ASN A 47 1.28 -1.20 -27.68
C ASN A 47 0.89 -1.72 -29.08
N ASP A 48 1.22 -0.96 -30.13
CA ASP A 48 1.03 -1.43 -31.51
C ASP A 48 2.10 -2.45 -31.90
N LEU A 49 1.75 -3.73 -31.89
CA LEU A 49 2.65 -4.82 -32.24
C LEU A 49 3.18 -4.77 -33.69
N ARG A 50 2.51 -4.05 -34.60
CA ARG A 50 2.91 -3.94 -36.01
C ARG A 50 4.08 -2.97 -36.20
N ALA A 51 4.22 -2.01 -35.29
CA ALA A 51 5.23 -0.96 -35.33
C ALA A 51 6.19 -1.01 -34.12
N MET A 52 6.23 -2.14 -33.43
CA MET A 52 7.06 -2.35 -32.25
C MET A 52 8.55 -2.38 -32.59
N SER A 53 9.36 -1.62 -31.85
CA SER A 53 10.81 -1.64 -31.98
C SER A 53 11.43 -2.91 -31.40
N ASP A 54 12.65 -3.25 -31.84
CA ASP A 54 13.38 -4.41 -31.32
C ASP A 54 13.67 -4.30 -29.81
N SER A 55 13.87 -3.09 -29.29
CA SER A 55 14.05 -2.88 -27.86
C SER A 55 12.77 -3.24 -27.08
N VAL A 56 11.62 -2.75 -27.53
CA VAL A 56 10.32 -3.07 -26.91
C VAL A 56 10.03 -4.57 -26.99
N ARG A 57 10.31 -5.19 -28.15
CA ARG A 57 10.20 -6.65 -28.31
C ARG A 57 11.09 -7.39 -27.31
N THR A 58 12.32 -6.95 -27.12
CA THR A 58 13.28 -7.56 -26.19
C THR A 58 12.78 -7.47 -24.75
N ILE A 59 12.14 -6.37 -24.37
CA ILE A 59 11.54 -6.19 -23.04
C ILE A 59 10.35 -7.15 -22.86
N LEU A 60 9.41 -7.16 -23.81
CA LEU A 60 8.20 -7.99 -23.73
C LEU A 60 8.45 -9.50 -23.84
N THR A 61 9.64 -9.91 -24.27
CA THR A 61 10.02 -11.32 -24.44
C THR A 61 11.17 -11.76 -23.53
N ALA A 62 11.50 -10.97 -22.50
CA ALA A 62 12.61 -11.25 -21.59
C ALA A 62 12.37 -12.54 -20.77
N PRO A 63 13.06 -13.67 -21.07
CA PRO A 63 12.67 -14.99 -20.60
C PRO A 63 12.81 -15.17 -19.09
N GLU A 64 13.91 -14.70 -18.48
CA GLU A 64 14.11 -14.81 -17.03
C GLU A 64 13.15 -13.93 -16.23
N VAL A 65 12.74 -12.79 -16.81
CA VAL A 65 11.79 -11.86 -16.19
C VAL A 65 10.37 -12.41 -16.28
N ILE A 66 9.98 -12.95 -17.44
CA ILE A 66 8.70 -13.65 -17.63
C ILE A 66 8.61 -14.89 -16.73
N ALA A 67 9.71 -15.62 -16.55
CA ALA A 67 9.74 -16.77 -15.64
C ALA A 67 9.43 -16.37 -14.18
N ILE A 68 9.77 -15.14 -13.76
CA ILE A 68 9.31 -14.61 -12.46
C ILE A 68 7.81 -14.44 -12.45
N ASN A 69 7.20 -13.86 -13.50
CA ASN A 69 5.74 -13.72 -13.59
C ASN A 69 5.04 -15.08 -13.53
N GLN A 70 5.52 -16.03 -14.34
CA GLN A 70 4.94 -17.35 -14.57
C GLN A 70 5.34 -18.42 -13.54
N ASP A 71 5.94 -18.03 -12.42
CA ASP A 71 6.30 -18.97 -11.35
C ASP A 71 5.07 -19.76 -10.87
N VAL A 72 5.20 -21.09 -10.84
CA VAL A 72 4.08 -22.01 -10.58
C VAL A 72 3.45 -21.89 -9.20
N ARG A 73 4.12 -21.25 -8.22
CA ARG A 73 3.48 -20.97 -6.93
C ARG A 73 2.38 -19.93 -7.05
N GLY A 74 2.41 -19.10 -8.10
CA GLY A 74 1.41 -18.07 -8.32
C GLY A 74 1.33 -17.03 -7.21
N ILE A 75 2.43 -16.77 -6.51
CA ILE A 75 2.46 -15.77 -5.44
C ILE A 75 2.67 -14.40 -6.07
N GLN A 76 1.79 -13.46 -5.76
CA GLN A 76 2.06 -12.05 -6.01
C GLN A 76 3.13 -11.53 -5.04
N GLY A 77 4.14 -10.83 -5.56
CA GLY A 77 5.16 -10.19 -4.76
C GLY A 77 4.60 -9.09 -3.86
N CYS A 78 5.24 -8.89 -2.71
CA CYS A 78 4.87 -7.87 -1.73
C CYS A 78 6.00 -6.87 -1.51
N LYS A 79 5.64 -5.62 -1.23
CA LYS A 79 6.60 -4.57 -0.87
C LYS A 79 7.18 -4.84 0.53
N VAL A 80 8.51 -4.81 0.66
CA VAL A 80 9.26 -5.03 1.91
C VAL A 80 10.02 -3.77 2.39
N PHE A 81 10.08 -2.75 1.55
CA PHE A 81 10.63 -1.43 1.88
C PHE A 81 9.95 -0.33 1.04
N ASP A 82 9.73 0.84 1.64
CA ASP A 82 9.14 2.02 1.01
C ASP A 82 9.63 3.29 1.71
N SER A 83 10.33 4.16 1.01
CA SER A 83 10.70 5.52 1.48
C SER A 83 9.85 6.62 0.85
N GLY A 84 8.86 6.27 0.02
CA GLY A 84 8.18 7.18 -0.89
C GLY A 84 8.79 7.15 -2.29
N ASP A 85 10.10 7.40 -2.40
CA ASP A 85 10.82 7.44 -3.68
C ASP A 85 11.50 6.12 -4.03
N GLN A 86 11.97 5.35 -3.05
CA GLN A 86 12.59 4.04 -3.27
C GLN A 86 11.72 2.93 -2.68
N GLU A 87 11.56 1.86 -3.45
CA GLU A 87 10.76 0.70 -3.06
C GLU A 87 11.53 -0.59 -3.29
N VAL A 88 11.32 -1.58 -2.42
CA VAL A 88 11.81 -2.94 -2.63
C VAL A 88 10.63 -3.91 -2.55
N TYR A 89 10.52 -4.78 -3.55
CA TYR A 89 9.52 -5.86 -3.59
C TYR A 89 10.19 -7.22 -3.53
N ASN A 90 9.52 -8.17 -2.89
CA ASN A 90 9.95 -9.55 -2.73
C ASN A 90 8.89 -10.52 -3.26
N LYS A 91 9.29 -11.52 -4.06
CA LYS A 91 8.44 -12.61 -4.53
C LYS A 91 9.15 -13.97 -4.33
N PRO A 92 8.80 -14.73 -3.28
CA PRO A 92 9.26 -16.10 -3.09
C PRO A 92 8.86 -17.01 -4.26
N LEU A 93 9.80 -17.81 -4.77
CA LEU A 93 9.63 -18.65 -5.96
C LEU A 93 9.51 -20.15 -5.60
N HIS A 94 9.08 -20.96 -6.57
CA HIS A 94 8.89 -22.41 -6.41
C HIS A 94 10.18 -23.18 -6.11
N ASP A 95 11.33 -22.66 -6.55
CA ASP A 95 12.62 -23.33 -6.43
C ASP A 95 13.37 -22.99 -5.14
N GLY A 96 12.73 -22.33 -4.17
CA GLY A 96 13.37 -21.93 -2.90
C GLY A 96 14.26 -20.69 -2.98
N THR A 97 14.32 -20.05 -4.15
CA THR A 97 14.89 -18.71 -4.29
C THR A 97 13.81 -17.63 -4.15
N THR A 98 14.21 -16.38 -4.24
CA THR A 98 13.27 -15.25 -4.29
C THR A 98 13.67 -14.23 -5.35
N ALA A 99 12.68 -13.65 -6.03
CA ALA A 99 12.87 -12.50 -6.90
C ALA A 99 12.75 -11.21 -6.07
N VAL A 100 13.67 -10.28 -6.28
CA VAL A 100 13.67 -8.97 -5.63
C VAL A 100 13.74 -7.88 -6.68
N LEU A 101 12.81 -6.92 -6.62
CA LEU A 101 12.84 -5.71 -7.42
C LEU A 101 13.22 -4.54 -6.53
N LEU A 102 14.35 -3.91 -6.83
CA LEU A 102 14.77 -2.63 -6.27
C LEU A 102 14.36 -1.54 -7.26
N LEU A 103 13.48 -0.63 -6.86
CA LEU A 103 12.86 0.36 -7.75
C LEU A 103 13.11 1.78 -7.23
N ASN A 104 13.74 2.62 -8.05
CA ASN A 104 13.88 4.06 -7.81
C ASN A 104 12.79 4.80 -8.60
N LYS A 105 11.76 5.31 -7.91
CA LYS A 105 10.74 6.20 -8.50
C LYS A 105 11.11 7.68 -8.36
N GLY A 106 12.20 7.98 -7.65
CA GLY A 106 12.68 9.33 -7.41
C GLY A 106 13.23 9.97 -8.68
N ARG A 107 13.48 11.28 -8.59
CA ARG A 107 14.04 12.09 -9.68
C ARG A 107 15.57 12.07 -9.75
N GLU A 108 16.22 11.64 -8.67
CA GLU A 108 17.67 11.59 -8.54
C GLU A 108 18.16 10.14 -8.49
N PRO A 109 19.42 9.87 -8.89
CA PRO A 109 20.03 8.57 -8.66
C PRO A 109 20.05 8.18 -7.18
N ALA A 110 19.91 6.88 -6.90
CA ALA A 110 19.84 6.39 -5.52
C ALA A 110 20.46 4.99 -5.35
N ASP A 111 21.05 4.77 -4.18
CA ASP A 111 21.43 3.46 -3.70
C ASP A 111 20.24 2.80 -2.99
N ILE A 112 19.91 1.57 -3.38
CA ILE A 112 18.82 0.81 -2.76
C ILE A 112 19.36 -0.50 -2.22
N THR A 113 19.09 -0.78 -0.95
CA THR A 113 19.57 -1.98 -0.26
C THR A 113 18.42 -2.90 0.15
N VAL A 114 18.59 -4.19 -0.12
CA VAL A 114 17.74 -5.26 0.42
C VAL A 114 18.53 -6.07 1.43
N THR A 115 17.92 -6.37 2.58
CA THR A 115 18.49 -7.24 3.61
C THR A 115 17.82 -8.61 3.57
N TRP A 116 18.56 -9.68 3.83
CA TRP A 116 18.09 -11.06 3.70
C TRP A 116 16.95 -11.40 4.65
N ASP A 117 16.95 -10.85 5.86
CA ASP A 117 15.88 -11.02 6.85
C ASP A 117 14.51 -10.55 6.32
N LYS A 118 14.48 -9.49 5.50
CA LYS A 118 13.26 -8.96 4.89
C LYS A 118 12.69 -9.84 3.79
N ILE A 119 13.49 -10.73 3.21
CA ILE A 119 13.11 -11.60 2.10
C ILE A 119 13.14 -13.08 2.45
N GLY A 120 13.21 -13.41 3.75
CA GLY A 120 13.14 -14.78 4.25
C GLY A 120 14.41 -15.59 4.04
N LEU A 121 15.55 -14.93 3.88
CA LEU A 121 16.87 -15.54 3.71
C LEU A 121 17.82 -15.14 4.84
N SER A 122 18.99 -15.77 4.90
CA SER A 122 20.07 -15.41 5.82
C SER A 122 21.43 -15.86 5.28
N GLY A 123 22.53 -15.32 5.82
CA GLY A 123 23.87 -15.80 5.49
C GLY A 123 24.32 -15.45 4.06
N ARG A 124 25.13 -16.33 3.45
CA ARG A 124 25.70 -16.10 2.11
C ARG A 124 24.79 -16.61 1.01
N GLN A 125 24.21 -15.70 0.24
CA GLN A 125 23.28 -16.00 -0.86
C GLN A 125 23.89 -15.65 -2.21
N LYS A 126 23.55 -16.42 -3.25
CA LYS A 126 23.90 -16.04 -4.64
C LYS A 126 22.93 -14.96 -5.11
N VAL A 127 23.44 -14.03 -5.91
CA VAL A 127 22.64 -12.97 -6.54
C VAL A 127 22.86 -13.01 -8.04
N ARG A 128 21.77 -12.97 -8.81
CA ARG A 128 21.75 -12.92 -10.27
C ARG A 128 20.90 -11.76 -10.75
N ASP A 129 21.43 -10.97 -11.67
CA ASP A 129 20.67 -9.96 -12.41
C ASP A 129 19.89 -10.64 -13.55
N LEU A 130 18.57 -10.46 -13.59
CA LEU A 130 17.70 -11.11 -14.56
C LEU A 130 17.62 -10.39 -15.91
N TRP A 131 17.87 -9.08 -15.93
CA TRP A 131 17.92 -8.31 -17.18
C TRP A 131 19.25 -8.52 -17.88
N GLU A 132 20.35 -8.46 -17.12
CA GLU A 132 21.71 -8.68 -17.64
C GLU A 132 22.07 -10.17 -17.77
N ARG A 133 21.22 -11.07 -17.24
CA ARG A 133 21.41 -12.53 -17.22
C ARG A 133 22.77 -12.91 -16.64
N LYS A 134 23.19 -12.19 -15.60
CA LYS A 134 24.55 -12.22 -15.07
C LYS A 134 24.53 -12.58 -13.59
N ASP A 135 25.36 -13.55 -13.21
CA ASP A 135 25.62 -13.84 -11.81
C ASP A 135 26.52 -12.74 -11.22
N LEU A 136 26.03 -12.05 -10.20
CA LEU A 136 26.75 -10.95 -9.54
C LEU A 136 27.67 -11.45 -8.42
N GLY A 137 27.53 -12.71 -8.02
CA GLY A 137 28.36 -13.35 -7.01
C GLY A 137 27.57 -13.74 -5.77
N ARG A 138 28.27 -13.80 -4.62
CA ARG A 138 27.69 -14.21 -3.33
C ARG A 138 27.83 -13.10 -2.31
N TYR A 139 26.70 -12.69 -1.74
CA TYR A 139 26.61 -11.61 -0.77
C TYR A 139 26.14 -12.14 0.58
N ARG A 140 26.64 -11.55 1.65
CA ARG A 140 26.30 -11.92 3.02
C ARG A 140 25.32 -10.91 3.58
N ASP A 141 24.18 -11.40 4.07
CA ASP A 141 23.13 -10.66 4.81
C ASP A 141 22.42 -9.51 4.05
N SER A 142 22.98 -8.94 2.99
CA SER A 142 22.34 -7.91 2.17
C SER A 142 22.92 -7.81 0.76
N PHE A 143 22.24 -7.07 -0.12
CA PHE A 143 22.72 -6.63 -1.43
C PHE A 143 22.28 -5.18 -1.68
N SER A 144 23.16 -4.37 -2.27
CA SER A 144 22.90 -2.98 -2.64
C SER A 144 23.03 -2.80 -4.15
N ALA A 145 21.98 -2.30 -4.79
CA ALA A 145 22.06 -1.75 -6.13
C ALA A 145 22.49 -0.28 -5.99
N CYS A 146 23.69 0.05 -6.47
CA CYS A 146 24.25 1.40 -6.38
C CYS A 146 23.94 2.21 -7.63
N ASP A 147 23.76 3.51 -7.45
CA ASP A 147 23.58 4.50 -8.52
C ASP A 147 22.45 4.13 -9.51
N LEU A 148 21.31 3.66 -8.98
CA LEU A 148 20.14 3.41 -9.83
C LEU A 148 19.60 4.76 -10.32
N PRO A 149 19.53 4.99 -11.64
CA PRO A 149 19.13 6.27 -12.20
C PRO A 149 17.68 6.61 -11.86
N GLN A 150 17.28 7.84 -12.18
CA GLN A 150 15.87 8.25 -12.16
C GLN A 150 14.99 7.20 -12.85
N HIS A 151 13.91 6.80 -12.17
CA HIS A 151 12.93 5.80 -12.65
C HIS A 151 13.56 4.42 -12.95
N GLY A 152 14.79 4.19 -12.50
CA GLY A 152 15.56 2.98 -12.70
C GLY A 152 15.17 1.86 -11.75
N HIS A 153 15.61 0.65 -12.10
CA HIS A 153 15.33 -0.54 -11.32
C HIS A 153 16.45 -1.57 -11.46
N MET A 154 16.48 -2.52 -10.54
CA MET A 154 17.21 -3.77 -10.69
C MET A 154 16.29 -4.92 -10.28
N LEU A 155 16.13 -5.91 -11.17
CA LEU A 155 15.39 -7.14 -10.88
C LEU A 155 16.39 -8.28 -10.73
N ILE A 156 16.53 -8.77 -9.51
CA ILE A 156 17.48 -9.83 -9.16
C ILE A 156 16.76 -11.09 -8.68
N LYS A 157 17.42 -12.24 -8.83
CA LYS A 157 17.07 -13.49 -8.16
C LYS A 157 18.12 -13.81 -7.11
N VAL A 158 17.66 -14.07 -5.89
CA VAL A 158 18.50 -14.30 -4.72
C VAL A 158 18.24 -15.69 -4.17
N GLY A 159 19.31 -16.43 -3.87
CA GLY A 159 19.22 -17.71 -3.19
C GLY A 159 19.92 -18.84 -3.92
N SER A 160 19.61 -20.07 -3.54
CA SER A 160 19.99 -21.27 -4.27
C SER A 160 18.82 -22.24 -4.27
N PRO A 161 18.72 -23.14 -5.27
CA PRO A 161 17.65 -24.10 -5.33
C PRO A 161 17.51 -24.89 -4.02
N GLY A 162 16.28 -25.02 -3.54
CA GLY A 162 15.96 -25.64 -2.26
C GLY A 162 14.46 -25.66 -1.99
N PRO A 163 14.05 -25.99 -0.75
CA PRO A 163 12.64 -25.91 -0.36
C PRO A 163 12.08 -24.49 -0.57
N PRO A 164 10.82 -24.35 -1.04
CA PRO A 164 10.19 -23.05 -1.20
C PRO A 164 10.26 -22.20 0.08
N LEU A 165 10.66 -20.93 -0.05
CA LEU A 165 10.62 -19.99 1.06
C LEU A 165 9.16 -19.74 1.50
N PRO A 166 8.91 -19.45 2.78
CA PRO A 166 7.56 -19.15 3.25
C PRO A 166 6.89 -18.04 2.43
N ALA A 167 5.62 -18.25 2.08
CA ALA A 167 4.81 -17.17 1.52
C ALA A 167 4.55 -16.11 2.61
N PRO A 168 4.33 -14.84 2.24
CA PRO A 168 3.85 -13.85 3.19
C PRO A 168 2.53 -14.32 3.83
N LYS A 169 2.39 -14.15 5.15
CA LYS A 169 1.21 -14.62 5.88
C LYS A 169 -0.02 -13.80 5.49
N PRO A 170 -1.11 -14.41 4.97
CA PRO A 170 -2.33 -13.67 4.66
C PRO A 170 -2.80 -12.91 5.89
N VAL A 171 -3.20 -11.66 5.67
CA VAL A 171 -3.75 -10.84 6.74
C VAL A 171 -5.21 -11.25 6.94
N PRO A 172 -5.62 -11.57 8.19
CA PRO A 172 -6.98 -12.01 8.47
C PRO A 172 -8.07 -11.05 7.96
N PRO A 173 -9.20 -11.55 7.42
CA PRO A 173 -10.27 -10.70 6.87
C PRO A 173 -10.81 -9.66 7.85
N HIS A 174 -10.88 -10.00 9.15
CA HIS A 174 -11.35 -9.11 10.21
C HIS A 174 -10.46 -7.88 10.43
N LEU A 175 -9.26 -7.84 9.85
CA LEU A 175 -8.39 -6.67 9.86
C LEU A 175 -8.61 -5.75 8.65
N TYR A 176 -9.37 -6.13 7.62
CA TYR A 176 -9.70 -5.24 6.49
C TYR A 176 -11.12 -4.74 6.50
N THR A 177 -11.98 -5.45 7.22
CA THR A 177 -13.39 -5.17 7.18
C THR A 177 -14.10 -5.73 8.40
N VAL A 178 -15.32 -5.24 8.60
CA VAL A 178 -16.18 -5.71 9.66
C VAL A 178 -16.77 -7.06 9.27
N THR A 179 -16.59 -8.03 10.15
CA THR A 179 -16.98 -9.44 9.90
C THR A 179 -17.84 -10.02 11.03
N ARG A 180 -18.09 -9.25 12.09
CA ARG A 180 -18.79 -9.69 13.31
C ARG A 180 -19.73 -8.61 13.80
N GLY A 181 -20.75 -9.01 14.56
CA GLY A 181 -21.60 -8.11 15.35
C GLY A 181 -20.80 -7.36 16.43
N GLY A 182 -21.37 -6.25 16.90
CA GLY A 182 -20.79 -5.40 17.92
C GLY A 182 -20.02 -4.20 17.37
N GLU A 183 -19.13 -3.65 18.19
CA GLU A 183 -18.32 -2.48 17.85
C GLU A 183 -16.97 -2.88 17.22
N THR A 184 -16.59 -2.21 16.14
CA THR A 184 -15.26 -2.34 15.53
C THR A 184 -14.64 -0.96 15.37
N TYR A 185 -13.51 -0.72 16.05
CA TYR A 185 -12.75 0.52 15.89
C TYR A 185 -12.03 0.54 14.56
N LEU A 186 -12.03 1.69 13.89
CA LEU A 186 -11.33 1.85 12.62
C LEU A 186 -9.81 1.81 12.78
N SER A 187 -9.29 2.03 13.99
CA SER A 187 -7.86 1.86 14.30
C SER A 187 -7.41 0.39 14.35
N ASP A 188 -8.35 -0.56 14.47
CA ASP A 188 -8.10 -2.01 14.36
C ASP A 188 -8.10 -2.50 12.90
N LEU A 189 -8.58 -1.66 11.97
CA LEU A 189 -8.73 -2.00 10.56
C LEU A 189 -7.62 -1.37 9.72
N TYR A 190 -7.19 -2.10 8.70
CA TYR A 190 -6.48 -1.56 7.55
C TYR A 190 -7.46 -0.83 6.64
N TYR A 191 -7.13 0.41 6.30
CA TYR A 191 -7.81 1.10 5.21
C TYR A 191 -7.49 0.40 3.87
N ILE A 192 -8.50 0.31 3.00
CA ILE A 192 -8.40 -0.31 1.68
C ILE A 192 -7.86 0.66 0.62
N TRP A 193 -7.92 1.95 0.89
CA TRP A 193 -7.36 3.01 0.04
C TRP A 193 -6.94 4.21 0.89
N LYS A 194 -5.96 4.97 0.39
CA LYS A 194 -5.55 6.24 0.99
C LYS A 194 -5.10 7.26 -0.03
N ARG A 195 -5.16 8.53 0.35
CA ARG A 195 -4.51 9.65 -0.33
C ARG A 195 -3.99 10.67 0.68
N GLY A 196 -2.78 11.14 0.44
CA GLY A 196 -2.10 12.11 1.31
C GLY A 196 -1.49 11.49 2.57
N ASN A 197 -1.48 12.24 3.67
CA ASN A 197 -0.83 11.87 4.93
C ASN A 197 -1.52 10.68 5.60
N VAL A 198 -0.72 9.73 6.10
CA VAL A 198 -1.20 8.49 6.72
C VAL A 198 -1.57 8.76 8.19
N PRO A 199 -2.77 8.37 8.65
CA PRO A 199 -3.12 8.49 10.06
C PRO A 199 -2.29 7.55 10.95
N ARG A 200 -2.15 7.91 12.22
CA ARG A 200 -1.60 7.08 13.29
C ARG A 200 -2.75 6.40 14.05
N SER A 201 -2.72 5.08 14.18
CA SER A 201 -3.70 4.34 14.99
C SER A 201 -3.43 4.56 16.48
N ASP A 202 -4.48 4.90 17.22
CA ASP A 202 -4.53 5.08 18.69
C ASP A 202 -3.48 6.05 19.26
N LYS A 203 -3.03 6.97 18.42
CA LYS A 203 -2.08 8.06 18.73
C LYS A 203 -2.43 9.29 17.91
N ASN A 204 -2.00 10.47 18.36
CA ASN A 204 -2.03 11.66 17.52
C ASN A 204 -0.96 11.57 16.42
N TYR A 205 -0.94 12.55 15.51
CA TYR A 205 -0.01 12.54 14.38
C TYR A 205 1.47 12.61 14.78
N SER A 206 1.76 13.19 15.95
CA SER A 206 3.11 13.35 16.53
C SER A 206 3.50 12.19 17.45
N ASP A 207 2.83 11.05 17.35
CA ASP A 207 3.04 9.84 18.16
C ASP A 207 2.76 10.00 19.67
N GLY A 208 2.08 11.09 20.07
CA GLY A 208 1.56 11.34 21.41
C GLY A 208 0.14 10.84 21.63
N PRO A 209 -0.48 11.11 22.79
CA PRO A 209 -1.88 10.76 23.05
C PRO A 209 -2.83 11.57 22.17
N ILE A 210 -3.98 10.99 21.84
CA ILE A 210 -5.08 11.72 21.20
C ILE A 210 -5.74 12.59 22.26
N THR A 211 -5.67 13.91 22.11
CA THR A 211 -6.24 14.88 23.03
C THR A 211 -6.93 15.99 22.28
N MET A 212 -8.16 16.33 22.67
CA MET A 212 -8.92 17.43 22.12
C MET A 212 -9.71 18.12 23.24
N ASP A 213 -9.56 19.43 23.36
CA ASP A 213 -10.22 20.23 24.41
C ASP A 213 -9.94 19.69 25.82
N GLY A 214 -8.68 19.32 26.06
CA GLY A 214 -8.21 18.77 27.32
C GLY A 214 -8.66 17.33 27.61
N THR A 215 -9.53 16.76 26.79
CA THR A 215 -10.02 15.39 26.95
C THR A 215 -9.11 14.43 26.22
N ARG A 216 -8.64 13.39 26.93
CA ARG A 216 -7.84 12.31 26.36
C ARG A 216 -8.72 11.17 25.87
N TYR A 217 -8.40 10.66 24.68
CA TYR A 217 -9.04 9.50 24.08
C TYR A 217 -8.05 8.35 23.94
N SER A 218 -8.55 7.13 24.10
CA SER A 218 -7.72 5.92 24.08
C SER A 218 -7.66 5.27 22.71
N ARG A 219 -8.73 5.44 21.92
CA ARG A 219 -8.84 4.88 20.57
C ARG A 219 -9.05 5.97 19.54
N GLY A 220 -8.59 5.75 18.31
CA GLY A 220 -8.89 6.63 17.19
C GLY A 220 -7.77 6.74 16.17
N LEU A 221 -7.85 7.77 15.34
CA LEU A 221 -6.89 8.04 14.27
C LEU A 221 -6.36 9.48 14.39
N GLY A 222 -5.06 9.64 14.62
CA GLY A 222 -4.38 10.93 14.59
C GLY A 222 -3.91 11.29 13.19
N CYS A 223 -4.33 12.43 12.68
CA CYS A 223 -4.10 12.85 11.30
C CYS A 223 -3.32 14.16 11.20
N LYS A 224 -2.56 14.29 10.11
CA LYS A 224 -2.15 15.58 9.56
C LYS A 224 -3.02 15.91 8.36
N GLY A 225 -3.33 17.19 8.17
CA GLY A 225 -4.19 17.66 7.08
C GLY A 225 -3.72 17.17 5.71
N ASN A 226 -4.64 17.10 4.75
CA ASN A 226 -4.50 16.31 3.51
C ASN A 226 -4.36 14.82 3.83
N SER A 227 -5.28 14.27 4.64
CA SER A 227 -5.38 12.84 4.94
C SER A 227 -6.73 12.31 4.51
N ARG A 228 -6.73 11.29 3.65
CA ARG A 228 -7.94 10.60 3.19
C ARG A 228 -7.72 9.10 3.29
N VAL A 229 -8.59 8.39 3.99
CA VAL A 229 -8.53 6.93 4.17
C VAL A 229 -9.91 6.31 4.02
N MET A 230 -9.99 5.22 3.26
CA MET A 230 -11.23 4.49 3.02
C MET A 230 -11.23 3.15 3.74
N TYR A 231 -12.31 2.84 4.46
CA TYR A 231 -12.51 1.60 5.19
C TYR A 231 -13.67 0.80 4.58
N LYS A 232 -13.48 -0.50 4.41
CA LYS A 232 -14.53 -1.41 3.97
C LYS A 232 -15.36 -1.86 5.16
N VAL A 233 -16.67 -1.58 5.14
CA VAL A 233 -17.61 -1.92 6.23
C VAL A 233 -18.69 -2.92 5.78
N ASN A 234 -18.60 -3.42 4.55
CA ASN A 234 -19.39 -4.54 3.98
C ASN A 234 -20.92 -4.34 3.99
N GLY A 235 -21.42 -3.10 4.07
CA GLY A 235 -22.86 -2.84 4.17
C GLY A 235 -23.50 -3.30 5.48
N GLY A 236 -22.77 -4.02 6.34
CA GLY A 236 -23.27 -4.58 7.60
C GLY A 236 -23.25 -3.59 8.77
N ALA A 237 -22.44 -2.54 8.68
CA ALA A 237 -22.44 -1.47 9.67
C ALA A 237 -23.76 -0.70 9.62
N ARG A 238 -24.36 -0.46 10.79
CA ARG A 238 -25.56 0.37 10.92
C ARG A 238 -25.23 1.78 11.38
N ILE A 239 -24.25 1.90 12.28
CA ILE A 239 -23.89 3.18 12.87
C ILE A 239 -22.39 3.41 12.74
N PHE A 240 -21.99 4.61 12.34
CA PHE A 240 -20.63 5.12 12.51
C PHE A 240 -20.60 6.19 13.60
N LYS A 241 -19.73 6.00 14.60
CA LYS A 241 -19.51 6.96 15.68
C LYS A 241 -18.06 7.44 15.70
N ALA A 242 -17.86 8.71 16.00
CA ALA A 242 -16.54 9.30 16.25
C ALA A 242 -16.66 10.62 17.02
N VAL A 243 -15.54 11.15 17.50
CA VAL A 243 -15.39 12.53 17.94
C VAL A 243 -14.27 13.16 17.13
N VAL A 244 -14.53 14.30 16.51
CA VAL A 244 -13.55 14.98 15.64
C VAL A 244 -13.19 16.36 16.15
N GLY A 245 -11.93 16.73 15.99
CA GLY A 245 -11.41 18.01 16.46
C GLY A 245 -9.92 18.15 16.15
N LEU A 246 -9.40 19.37 16.28
CA LEU A 246 -7.96 19.59 16.18
C LEU A 246 -7.27 19.05 17.43
N ASP A 247 -6.08 18.48 17.27
CA ASP A 247 -5.33 17.90 18.38
C ASP A 247 -4.75 19.00 19.28
N ASP A 248 -4.77 18.82 20.60
CA ASP A 248 -4.25 19.81 21.55
C ASP A 248 -2.74 20.07 21.36
N SER A 249 -1.99 19.12 20.77
CA SER A 249 -0.58 19.33 20.43
C SER A 249 -0.35 20.27 19.24
N TYR A 250 -1.40 20.62 18.48
CA TYR A 250 -1.31 21.55 17.38
C TYR A 250 -1.21 23.00 17.88
N ALA A 251 0.00 23.57 17.81
CA ALA A 251 0.27 24.95 18.24
C ALA A 251 0.09 26.01 17.12
N GLY A 252 -0.45 25.62 15.96
CA GLY A 252 -0.60 26.52 14.81
C GLY A 252 -1.98 27.22 14.75
N THR A 253 -2.13 28.09 13.75
CA THR A 253 -3.37 28.87 13.50
C THR A 253 -4.14 28.39 12.27
N GLY A 254 -3.74 27.26 11.69
CA GLY A 254 -4.41 26.68 10.53
C GLY A 254 -5.79 26.15 10.86
N THR A 255 -6.60 25.95 9.83
CA THR A 255 -7.95 25.39 9.96
C THR A 255 -8.00 23.96 9.42
N GLY A 256 -8.75 23.11 10.12
CA GLY A 256 -9.05 21.76 9.68
C GLY A 256 -10.52 21.58 9.27
N ARG A 257 -10.82 20.55 8.51
CA ARG A 257 -12.20 20.14 8.18
C ARG A 257 -12.30 18.62 8.05
N PHE A 258 -13.23 18.02 8.77
CA PHE A 258 -13.52 16.59 8.78
C PHE A 258 -14.76 16.31 7.96
N ARG A 259 -14.68 15.31 7.09
CA ARG A 259 -15.81 14.83 6.29
C ARG A 259 -15.85 13.31 6.23
N VAL A 260 -17.07 12.78 6.27
CA VAL A 260 -17.37 11.37 6.05
C VAL A 260 -18.17 11.25 4.77
N TYR A 261 -17.79 10.34 3.89
CA TYR A 261 -18.50 10.04 2.66
C TYR A 261 -18.92 8.57 2.63
N ASN A 262 -20.06 8.26 2.02
CA ASN A 262 -20.25 6.93 1.46
C ASN A 262 -19.49 6.91 0.13
N GLU A 263 -18.41 6.14 0.06
CA GLU A 263 -17.77 5.86 -1.22
C GLU A 263 -18.58 4.77 -1.92
N ASP A 264 -19.77 5.17 -2.38
CA ASP A 264 -20.45 4.45 -3.45
C ASP A 264 -19.81 4.92 -4.76
N PHE A 265 -19.36 3.98 -5.59
CA PHE A 265 -18.36 4.14 -6.66
C PHE A 265 -18.69 5.23 -7.70
N PHE A 266 -19.91 5.74 -7.69
CA PHE A 266 -20.44 6.75 -8.63
C PHE A 266 -21.03 8.01 -7.96
N GLY A 267 -21.18 8.04 -6.63
CA GLY A 267 -22.09 9.00 -5.96
C GLY A 267 -21.48 9.93 -4.92
N ASN A 268 -20.35 9.57 -4.29
CA ASN A 268 -19.64 10.30 -3.21
C ASN A 268 -20.51 11.30 -2.42
N ARG A 269 -21.55 10.80 -1.73
CA ARG A 269 -22.41 11.65 -0.91
C ARG A 269 -21.71 11.94 0.42
N VAL A 270 -21.72 13.21 0.81
CA VAL A 270 -21.24 13.65 2.13
C VAL A 270 -22.27 13.21 3.18
N LEU A 271 -21.85 12.34 4.09
CA LEU A 271 -22.67 11.88 5.24
C LEU A 271 -22.50 12.82 6.44
N PHE A 272 -21.31 13.40 6.59
CA PHE A 272 -21.00 14.36 7.66
C PHE A 272 -19.98 15.38 7.19
N ASP A 273 -20.11 16.60 7.71
CA ASP A 273 -19.17 17.70 7.50
C ASP A 273 -19.05 18.53 8.78
N SER A 274 -17.84 18.61 9.34
CA SER A 274 -17.60 19.42 10.54
C SER A 274 -17.68 20.92 10.27
N GLY A 275 -17.66 21.36 9.01
CA GLY A 275 -17.27 22.72 8.65
C GLY A 275 -15.79 22.97 9.00
N LYS A 276 -15.33 24.21 8.81
CA LYS A 276 -13.99 24.61 9.25
C LYS A 276 -13.92 24.60 10.78
N MET A 277 -12.82 24.08 11.31
CA MET A 277 -12.50 24.06 12.72
C MET A 277 -11.17 24.76 12.94
N GLU A 278 -11.12 25.60 13.97
CA GLU A 278 -9.93 26.31 14.45
C GLU A 278 -9.40 25.65 15.73
N GLN A 279 -8.17 25.98 16.12
CA GLN A 279 -7.59 25.45 17.35
C GLN A 279 -8.39 25.96 18.56
N GLY A 280 -8.73 25.06 19.48
CA GLY A 280 -9.59 25.36 20.64
C GLY A 280 -11.09 25.37 20.34
N ALA A 281 -11.52 25.12 19.10
CA ALA A 281 -12.93 24.86 18.83
C ALA A 281 -13.36 23.55 19.52
N PRO A 282 -14.57 23.49 20.11
CA PRO A 282 -15.03 22.29 20.79
C PRO A 282 -15.11 21.11 19.82
N PRO A 283 -14.77 19.88 20.26
CA PRO A 283 -14.87 18.69 19.42
C PRO A 283 -16.31 18.43 19.00
N LYS A 284 -16.49 17.85 17.80
CA LYS A 284 -17.80 17.48 17.27
C LYS A 284 -18.02 15.98 17.36
N VAL A 285 -19.14 15.58 17.93
CA VAL A 285 -19.57 14.18 17.98
C VAL A 285 -20.25 13.81 16.66
N ILE A 286 -19.92 12.63 16.18
CA ILE A 286 -20.49 11.99 14.99
C ILE A 286 -21.28 10.77 15.45
N ASP A 287 -22.53 10.68 15.00
CA ASP A 287 -23.41 9.52 15.16
C ASP A 287 -24.25 9.43 13.87
N LEU A 288 -23.81 8.58 12.93
CA LEU A 288 -24.36 8.51 11.57
C LEU A 288 -24.95 7.13 11.29
N ASP A 289 -26.15 7.09 10.71
CA ASP A 289 -26.66 5.89 10.05
C ASP A 289 -25.86 5.64 8.78
N VAL A 290 -25.24 4.46 8.72
CA VAL A 290 -24.43 3.98 7.60
C VAL A 290 -24.95 2.64 7.07
N THR A 291 -26.21 2.31 7.37
CA THR A 291 -26.87 1.09 6.88
C THR A 291 -26.76 0.99 5.36
N GLY A 292 -26.23 -0.13 4.86
CA GLY A 292 -26.05 -0.37 3.43
C GLY A 292 -24.86 0.36 2.79
N VAL A 293 -24.06 1.10 3.57
CA VAL A 293 -22.81 1.68 3.07
C VAL A 293 -21.74 0.60 3.00
N ASP A 294 -21.15 0.37 1.83
CA ASP A 294 -20.06 -0.60 1.67
C ASP A 294 -18.70 -0.07 2.17
N CYS A 295 -18.45 1.22 1.92
CA CYS A 295 -17.18 1.87 2.23
C CYS A 295 -17.39 3.26 2.86
N LEU A 296 -16.63 3.53 3.93
CA LEU A 296 -16.55 4.86 4.55
C LEU A 296 -15.24 5.52 4.18
N LEU A 297 -15.30 6.69 3.54
CA LEU A 297 -14.14 7.56 3.36
C LEU A 297 -14.11 8.64 4.43
N LEU A 298 -13.05 8.64 5.21
CA LEU A 298 -12.71 9.69 6.17
C LEU A 298 -11.73 10.66 5.52
N SER A 299 -12.08 11.94 5.48
CA SER A 299 -11.25 13.01 4.94
C SER A 299 -10.98 14.06 6.00
N PHE A 300 -9.70 14.31 6.29
CA PHE A 300 -9.24 15.44 7.08
C PHE A 300 -8.46 16.41 6.18
N GLU A 301 -9.05 17.57 5.93
CA GLU A 301 -8.49 18.65 5.13
C GLU A 301 -7.83 19.70 6.03
N GLY A 302 -6.76 20.33 5.55
CA GLY A 302 -5.99 21.34 6.28
C GLY A 302 -4.54 21.38 5.79
N LYS A 303 -3.89 22.55 5.87
CA LYS A 303 -2.47 22.69 5.51
C LYS A 303 -1.62 22.60 6.76
N ASP A 304 -0.90 21.49 6.91
CA ASP A 304 -0.02 21.22 8.06
C ASP A 304 -0.71 21.32 9.44
N VAL A 305 -2.02 21.06 9.49
CA VAL A 305 -2.84 21.04 10.72
C VAL A 305 -2.89 19.61 11.28
N PHE A 306 -2.91 19.44 12.60
CA PHE A 306 -3.14 18.14 13.22
C PHE A 306 -4.55 18.03 13.78
N GLY A 307 -5.19 16.88 13.58
CA GLY A 307 -6.55 16.64 14.04
C GLY A 307 -6.84 15.16 14.17
N ASN A 308 -7.88 14.83 14.90
CA ASN A 308 -8.16 13.46 15.32
C ASN A 308 -9.56 13.00 14.91
N TRP A 309 -9.65 11.71 14.60
CA TRP A 309 -10.89 10.94 14.64
C TRP A 309 -10.87 10.08 15.90
N ALA A 310 -11.18 10.65 17.06
CA ALA A 310 -11.22 9.91 18.32
C ALA A 310 -12.43 8.96 18.37
N GLU A 311 -12.25 7.81 19.01
CA GLU A 311 -13.27 6.78 19.22
C GLU A 311 -14.01 6.36 17.92
N ALA A 312 -13.34 6.52 16.77
CA ALA A 312 -13.89 6.25 15.44
C ALA A 312 -14.15 4.75 15.28
N ARG A 313 -15.43 4.38 15.25
CA ARG A 313 -15.88 2.98 15.22
C ARG A 313 -17.19 2.82 14.49
N VAL A 314 -17.42 1.61 14.01
CA VAL A 314 -18.69 1.19 13.42
C VAL A 314 -19.36 0.15 14.32
N ILE A 315 -20.69 0.15 14.30
CA ILE A 315 -21.53 -0.75 15.07
C ILE A 315 -22.33 -1.60 14.09
N VAL A 316 -22.17 -2.91 14.20
CA VAL A 316 -22.94 -3.92 13.48
C VAL A 316 -23.92 -4.55 14.46
N SER A 317 -25.18 -4.71 14.06
CA SER A 317 -26.13 -5.48 14.86
C SER A 317 -25.60 -6.89 15.04
N ASP A 318 -25.69 -7.43 16.26
CA ASP A 318 -25.50 -8.87 16.44
C ASP A 318 -26.49 -9.60 15.53
N SER A 319 -26.01 -10.66 14.87
CA SER A 319 -26.91 -11.53 14.11
C SER A 319 -27.85 -12.17 15.12
N GLU A 320 -29.16 -12.06 14.88
CA GLU A 320 -30.12 -12.99 15.48
C GLU A 320 -29.83 -14.43 15.05
#